data_AF-A0A1G0XB68-F1
#
_entry.id   AF-A0A1G0XB68-F1
#
_cell.length_a   1.000
_cell.length_b   1.000
_cell.length_c   1.000
_cell.angle_alpha   90.00
_cell.angle_beta   90.00
_cell.angle_gamma   90.00
#
_symmetry.space_group_name_H-M   'P 1'
#
loop_
_entity.id
_entity.type
_entity.pdbx_description
1 polymer ?
#
loop_
_entity_poly.entity_id
_entity_poly.type
_entity_poly.pdbx_seq_one_letter_code
_entity_poly.pdbx_strand_id
1 'polypeptide(L)'
;MKHLIMCSFFMLLYFAAGSDMLAQPAQGNAVLVTNLEAAFPENGSMAEFDSLTHLFQMNVWDKNPLVISHKTIRHWWGNNNRDIIEIAEIKTWEDIPKAMQKNNELFEAAWPTKEAREKFNKAYNKYFTGKHSDEIYREVKFDYKH
;
A
#
# COMPACT_ATOMS: atom_id res chain seq x y z
N MET A 1 6.01 0.93 -56.36
CA MET A 1 5.88 1.95 -55.28
C MET A 1 4.48 1.98 -54.65
N LYS A 2 3.38 2.10 -55.42
CA LYS A 2 2.01 2.15 -54.85
C LYS A 2 1.60 0.91 -54.03
N HIS A 3 1.95 -0.30 -54.47
CA HIS A 3 1.64 -1.54 -53.73
C HIS A 3 2.47 -1.71 -52.46
N LEU A 4 3.69 -1.16 -52.41
CA LEU A 4 4.55 -1.20 -51.24
C LEU A 4 4.04 -0.28 -50.13
N ILE A 5 3.54 0.91 -50.50
CA ILE A 5 2.88 1.84 -49.58
C ILE A 5 1.59 1.23 -49.03
N MET A 6 0.83 0.52 -49.87
CA MET A 6 -0.42 -0.12 -49.45
C MET A 6 -0.20 -1.29 -48.48
N CYS A 7 0.82 -2.13 -48.71
CA CYS A 7 1.18 -3.19 -47.77
C CYS A 7 1.65 -2.63 -46.42
N SER A 8 2.43 -1.55 -46.40
CA SER A 8 2.84 -0.90 -45.15
C SER A 8 1.65 -0.31 -44.37
N PHE A 9 0.64 0.18 -45.07
CA PHE A 9 -0.59 0.71 -44.45
C PHE A 9 -1.44 -0.40 -43.81
N PHE A 10 -1.55 -1.56 -44.48
CA PHE A 10 -2.22 -2.73 -43.90
C PHE A 10 -1.46 -3.32 -42.70
N MET A 11 -0.13 -3.27 -42.70
CA MET A 11 0.70 -3.71 -41.57
C MET A 11 0.52 -2.79 -40.35
N LEU A 12 0.48 -1.47 -40.56
CA LEU A 12 0.21 -0.48 -39.50
C LEU A 12 -1.20 -0.63 -38.89
N LEU A 13 -2.21 -0.91 -39.72
CA LEU A 13 -3.58 -1.19 -39.25
C LEU A 13 -3.65 -2.48 -38.44
N TYR A 14 -2.90 -3.52 -38.82
CA TYR A 14 -2.80 -4.76 -38.05
C TYR A 14 -2.14 -4.57 -36.68
N PHE A 15 -1.09 -3.75 -36.60
CA PHE A 15 -0.44 -3.41 -35.32
C PHE A 15 -1.35 -2.56 -34.42
N ALA A 16 -2.15 -1.65 -34.99
CA ALA A 16 -3.11 -0.85 -34.23
C ALA A 16 -4.30 -1.66 -33.68
N ALA A 17 -4.75 -2.71 -34.39
CA ALA A 17 -5.83 -3.57 -33.94
C ALA A 17 -5.40 -4.65 -32.92
N GLY A 18 -4.10 -4.94 -32.81
CA GLY A 18 -3.56 -5.95 -31.90
C GLY A 18 -3.33 -5.48 -30.46
N SER A 19 -3.38 -4.18 -30.18
CA SER A 19 -3.11 -3.64 -28.84
C SER A 19 -4.13 -4.08 -27.80
N ASP A 20 -5.41 -4.21 -28.19
CA ASP A 20 -6.48 -4.61 -27.27
C ASP A 20 -6.40 -6.10 -26.91
N MET A 21 -5.87 -6.95 -27.80
CA MET A 21 -5.64 -8.37 -27.54
C MET A 21 -4.42 -8.63 -26.63
N LEU A 22 -3.48 -7.67 -26.56
CA LEU A 22 -2.32 -7.72 -25.66
C LEU A 22 -2.53 -6.91 -24.38
N ALA A 23 -3.66 -6.20 -24.25
CA ALA A 23 -4.00 -5.49 -23.03
C ALA A 23 -4.16 -6.51 -21.90
N GLN A 24 -3.38 -6.34 -20.83
CA GLN A 24 -3.59 -7.14 -19.63
C GLN A 24 -5.03 -6.92 -19.14
N PRO A 25 -5.74 -7.97 -18.72
CA PRO A 25 -7.09 -7.82 -18.16
C PRO A 25 -7.03 -6.82 -17.01
N ALA A 26 -8.11 -6.04 -16.82
CA ALA A 26 -8.18 -5.06 -15.76
C ALA A 26 -7.81 -5.70 -14.42
N GLN A 27 -6.63 -5.35 -13.91
CA GLN A 27 -6.12 -5.91 -12.66
C GLN A 27 -6.89 -5.27 -11.51
N GLY A 28 -7.32 -6.08 -10.54
CA GLY A 28 -7.89 -5.57 -9.30
C GLY A 28 -6.84 -4.83 -8.48
N ASN A 29 -7.29 -4.13 -7.44
CA ASN A 29 -6.39 -3.38 -6.57
C ASN A 29 -5.35 -4.33 -5.93
N ALA A 30 -4.14 -3.83 -5.71
CA ALA A 30 -3.14 -4.50 -4.89
C ALA A 30 -3.42 -4.22 -3.42
N VAL A 31 -3.26 -5.22 -2.57
CA VAL A 31 -3.46 -5.09 -1.12
C VAL A 31 -2.16 -5.50 -0.44
N LEU A 32 -1.47 -4.54 0.17
CA LEU A 32 -0.33 -4.77 1.03
C LEU A 32 -0.84 -5.04 2.44
N VAL A 33 -0.45 -6.17 3.01
CA VAL A 33 -0.75 -6.55 4.38
C VAL A 33 0.59 -6.68 5.12
N THR A 34 0.73 -5.94 6.21
CA THR A 34 1.89 -6.03 7.09
C THR A 34 1.41 -6.50 8.45
N ASN A 35 1.90 -7.66 8.90
CA ASN A 35 1.64 -8.17 10.24
C ASN A 35 2.81 -7.79 11.17
N LEU A 36 2.54 -6.99 12.19
CA LEU A 36 3.50 -6.48 13.16
C LEU A 36 3.30 -7.18 14.51
N GLU A 37 4.38 -7.67 15.13
CA GLU A 37 4.31 -8.25 16.46
C GLU A 37 4.40 -7.17 17.55
N ALA A 38 3.31 -6.99 18.31
CA ALA A 38 3.21 -6.00 19.39
C ALA A 38 4.08 -6.34 20.62
N ALA A 39 4.83 -5.36 21.12
CA ALA A 39 5.74 -5.51 22.26
C ALA A 39 5.09 -5.35 23.65
N PHE A 40 3.96 -4.63 23.76
CA PHE A 40 3.31 -4.26 25.04
C PHE A 40 4.30 -3.69 26.08
N PRO A 41 4.86 -2.49 25.84
CA PRO A 41 5.83 -1.90 26.74
C PRO A 41 5.23 -1.60 28.12
N GLU A 42 5.99 -1.83 29.19
CA GLU A 42 5.56 -1.58 30.58
C GLU A 42 5.18 -0.10 30.81
N ASN A 43 5.80 0.82 30.08
CA ASN A 43 5.56 2.26 30.13
C ASN A 43 4.74 2.78 28.92
N GLY A 44 3.79 1.98 28.45
CA GLY A 44 2.84 2.35 27.41
C GLY A 44 1.38 2.23 27.85
N SER A 45 0.49 2.75 27.03
CA SER A 45 -0.96 2.58 27.19
C SER A 45 -1.61 2.40 25.83
N MET A 46 -2.77 1.73 25.79
CA MET A 46 -3.49 1.58 24.53
C MET A 46 -3.96 2.92 23.97
N ALA A 47 -4.33 3.87 24.82
CA ALA A 47 -4.69 5.22 24.40
C ALA A 47 -3.51 5.98 23.75
N GLU A 48 -2.29 5.81 24.26
CA GLU A 48 -1.10 6.39 23.62
C GLU A 48 -0.82 5.71 22.27
N PHE A 49 -0.90 4.38 22.20
CA PHE A 49 -0.76 3.64 20.95
C PHE A 49 -1.78 4.11 19.90
N ASP A 50 -3.08 4.12 20.25
CA ASP A 50 -4.16 4.56 19.38
C ASP A 50 -3.95 6.00 18.90
N SER A 51 -3.51 6.90 19.79
CA SER A 51 -3.22 8.29 19.44
C SER A 51 -2.05 8.41 18.45
N LEU A 52 -0.98 7.65 18.64
CA LEU A 52 0.18 7.66 17.75
C LEU A 52 -0.14 7.03 16.39
N THR A 53 -0.85 5.91 16.37
CA THR A 53 -1.33 5.28 15.13
C THR A 53 -2.26 6.23 14.37
N HIS A 54 -3.16 6.92 15.07
CA HIS A 54 -4.05 7.91 14.45
C HIS A 54 -3.28 9.12 13.90
N LEU A 55 -2.26 9.60 14.61
CA LEU A 55 -1.39 10.67 14.10
C LEU A 55 -0.65 10.26 12.83
N PHE A 56 -0.14 9.02 12.77
CA PHE A 56 0.49 8.49 11.56
C PHE A 56 -0.53 8.35 10.42
N GLN A 57 -1.72 7.80 10.70
CA GLN A 57 -2.82 7.68 9.75
C GLN A 57 -3.15 9.02 9.10
N MET A 58 -3.48 10.03 9.90
CA MET A 58 -3.95 11.33 9.42
C MET A 58 -2.88 12.10 8.64
N ASN A 59 -1.61 11.93 8.99
CA ASN A 59 -0.53 12.71 8.40
C ASN A 59 0.19 12.01 7.26
N VAL A 60 0.11 10.69 7.18
CA VAL A 60 0.83 9.87 6.20
C VAL A 60 -0.17 9.14 5.31
N TRP A 61 -0.91 8.18 5.85
CA TRP A 61 -1.80 7.33 5.04
C TRP A 61 -2.92 8.11 4.36
N ASP A 62 -3.67 8.93 5.10
CA ASP A 62 -4.82 9.68 4.58
C ASP A 62 -4.42 10.76 3.55
N LYS A 63 -3.16 11.20 3.59
CA LYS A 63 -2.61 12.21 2.66
C LYS A 63 -1.94 11.60 1.44
N ASN A 64 -1.81 10.28 1.37
CA ASN A 64 -1.16 9.61 0.26
C ASN A 64 -2.15 9.37 -0.89
N PRO A 65 -2.03 10.06 -2.04
CA PRO A 65 -2.99 9.94 -3.13
C PRO A 65 -2.94 8.61 -3.88
N LEU A 66 -1.93 7.77 -3.60
CA LEU A 66 -1.75 6.46 -4.21
C LEU A 66 -2.43 5.34 -3.40
N VAL A 67 -2.85 5.65 -2.17
CA VAL A 67 -3.50 4.71 -1.27
C VAL A 67 -5.01 4.93 -1.37
N ILE A 68 -5.73 3.89 -1.76
CA ILE A 68 -7.19 3.88 -1.88
C ILE A 68 -7.82 3.83 -0.48
N SER A 69 -7.28 2.93 0.35
CA SER A 69 -7.71 2.77 1.73
C SER A 69 -6.57 2.24 2.60
N HIS A 70 -6.57 2.60 3.87
CA HIS A 70 -5.66 2.01 4.86
C HIS A 70 -6.40 1.72 6.16
N LYS A 71 -6.10 0.59 6.79
CA LYS A 71 -6.63 0.21 8.10
C LYS A 71 -5.55 -0.45 8.94
N THR A 72 -5.42 -0.02 10.19
CA THR A 72 -4.71 -0.77 11.23
C THR A 72 -5.73 -1.50 12.10
N ILE A 73 -5.61 -2.81 12.19
CA ILE A 73 -6.51 -3.66 12.98
C ILE A 73 -5.72 -4.53 13.96
N ARG A 74 -6.35 -4.82 15.09
CA ARG A 74 -5.85 -5.72 16.12
C ARG A 74 -7.02 -6.58 16.57
N HIS A 75 -6.75 -7.84 16.88
CA HIS A 75 -7.75 -8.73 17.45
C HIS A 75 -7.45 -9.03 18.93
N TRP A 76 -8.49 -9.21 19.73
CA TRP A 76 -8.34 -9.68 21.12
C TRP A 76 -8.32 -11.20 21.25
N TRP A 77 -8.92 -11.91 20.30
CA TRP A 77 -9.10 -13.36 20.34
C TRP A 77 -8.53 -14.01 19.09
N GLY A 78 -8.01 -15.24 19.21
CA GLY A 78 -7.40 -15.98 18.11
C GLY A 78 -6.07 -16.61 18.49
N ASN A 79 -5.26 -16.95 17.48
CA ASN A 79 -4.00 -17.68 17.66
C ASN A 79 -2.89 -16.83 18.33
N ASN A 80 -2.81 -15.53 18.00
CA ASN A 80 -1.81 -14.63 18.57
C ASN A 80 -2.36 -13.21 18.78
N ASN A 81 -2.76 -12.85 20.00
CA ASN A 81 -3.28 -11.50 20.30
C ASN A 81 -2.22 -10.37 20.22
N ARG A 82 -0.98 -10.72 19.86
CA ARG A 82 0.10 -9.75 19.63
C ARG A 82 0.13 -9.24 18.19
N ASP A 83 -0.67 -9.79 17.29
CA ASP A 83 -0.69 -9.38 15.89
C ASP A 83 -1.41 -8.03 15.73
N ILE A 84 -0.72 -7.08 15.09
CA ILE A 84 -1.26 -5.82 14.59
C ILE A 84 -1.15 -5.88 13.07
N ILE A 85 -2.27 -5.82 12.37
CA ILE A 85 -2.32 -5.96 10.92
C ILE A 85 -2.58 -4.58 10.30
N GLU A 86 -1.66 -4.13 9.47
CA GLU A 86 -1.83 -2.96 8.62
C GLU A 86 -2.23 -3.44 7.22
N ILE A 87 -3.31 -2.88 6.67
CA ILE A 87 -3.86 -3.23 5.36
C ILE A 87 -3.91 -1.96 4.54
N ALA A 88 -3.07 -1.87 3.50
CA ALA A 88 -3.07 -0.77 2.53
C ALA A 88 -3.55 -1.26 1.17
N GLU A 89 -4.62 -0.66 0.67
CA GLU A 89 -5.14 -0.89 -0.68
C GLU A 89 -4.56 0.14 -1.64
N ILE A 90 -3.97 -0.33 -2.74
CA ILE A 90 -3.27 0.48 -3.73
C ILE A 90 -3.80 0.09 -5.11
N LYS A 91 -3.93 1.08 -5.99
CA LYS A 91 -4.60 0.89 -7.29
C LYS A 91 -3.96 -0.19 -8.16
N THR A 92 -2.63 -0.24 -8.19
CA THR A 92 -1.87 -1.20 -9.00
C THR A 92 -0.66 -1.71 -8.23
N TRP A 93 -0.13 -2.86 -8.65
CA TRP A 93 1.08 -3.41 -8.05
C TRP A 93 2.31 -2.50 -8.26
N GLU A 94 2.39 -1.88 -9.44
CA GLU A 94 3.47 -1.00 -9.85
C GLU A 94 3.50 0.32 -9.06
N ASP A 95 2.38 0.68 -8.45
CA ASP A 95 2.27 1.88 -7.62
C ASP A 95 2.66 1.62 -6.15
N ILE A 96 2.88 0.37 -5.72
CA ILE A 96 3.30 0.06 -4.34
C ILE A 96 4.59 0.79 -3.95
N PRO A 97 5.70 0.71 -4.73
CA PRO A 97 6.93 1.40 -4.35
C PRO A 97 6.76 2.92 -4.29
N LYS A 98 5.96 3.48 -5.20
CA LYS A 98 5.66 4.92 -5.24
C LYS A 98 4.83 5.34 -4.03
N ALA A 99 3.86 4.53 -3.62
CA ALA A 99 3.05 4.77 -2.44
C ALA A 99 3.94 4.76 -1.18
N MET A 100 4.87 3.81 -1.05
CA MET A 100 5.79 3.76 0.09
C MET A 100 6.77 4.94 0.10
N GLN A 101 7.31 5.31 -1.07
CA GLN A 101 8.12 6.53 -1.18
C GLN A 101 7.30 7.77 -0.77
N LYS A 102 6.05 7.86 -1.20
CA LYS A 102 5.18 8.99 -0.85
C LYS A 102 4.87 9.03 0.65
N ASN A 103 4.69 7.89 1.29
CA ASN A 103 4.57 7.81 2.75
C ASN A 103 5.81 8.39 3.45
N ASN A 104 7.02 8.07 2.98
CA ASN A 104 8.26 8.62 3.54
C ASN A 104 8.31 10.16 3.40
N GLU A 105 7.97 10.69 2.22
CA GLU A 105 7.91 12.15 2.00
C GLU A 105 6.89 12.83 2.94
N LEU A 106 5.71 12.23 3.11
CA LEU A 106 4.66 12.75 3.98
C LEU A 106 5.04 12.67 5.46
N PHE A 107 5.72 11.60 5.86
CA PHE A 107 6.28 11.46 7.20
C PHE A 107 7.32 12.54 7.48
N GLU A 108 8.26 12.76 6.56
CA GLU A 108 9.25 13.84 6.68
C GLU A 108 8.60 15.22 6.71
N ALA A 109 7.52 15.44 5.96
CA ALA A 109 6.78 16.70 5.99
C ALA A 109 6.02 16.92 7.32
N ALA A 110 5.45 15.85 7.89
CA ALA A 110 4.71 15.91 9.16
C ALA A 110 5.64 16.09 10.37
N TRP A 111 6.84 15.52 10.31
CA TRP A 111 7.89 15.67 11.31
C TRP A 111 9.17 16.25 10.64
N PRO A 112 9.24 17.58 10.42
CA PRO A 112 10.26 18.20 9.56
C PRO A 112 11.68 18.16 10.12
N THR A 113 11.84 18.12 11.44
CA THR A 113 13.17 18.04 12.08
C THR A 113 13.55 16.61 12.42
N LYS A 114 14.86 16.33 12.42
CA LYS A 114 15.40 15.03 12.85
C LYS A 114 14.95 14.68 14.28
N GLU A 115 15.00 15.65 15.18
CA GLU A 115 14.54 15.50 16.57
C GLU A 115 13.05 15.14 16.66
N ALA A 116 12.19 15.79 15.85
CA ALA A 116 10.77 15.48 15.82
C ALA A 116 10.50 14.04 15.33
N ARG A 117 11.23 13.60 14.29
CA ARG A 117 11.15 12.21 13.79
C ARG A 117 11.63 11.21 14.83
N GLU A 118 12.76 11.47 15.47
CA GLU A 118 13.31 10.59 16.52
C GLU A 118 12.36 10.49 17.71
N LYS A 119 11.76 11.60 18.13
CA LYS A 119 10.78 11.62 19.22
C LYS A 119 9.54 10.79 18.88
N PHE A 120 8.98 10.97 17.67
CA PHE A 120 7.83 10.20 17.23
C PHE A 120 8.19 8.71 17.10
N ASN A 121 9.26 8.37 16.39
CA ASN A 121 9.69 6.99 16.20
C ASN A 121 10.00 6.30 17.52
N LYS A 122 10.63 6.97 18.48
CA LYS A 122 10.86 6.40 19.82
C LYS A 122 9.54 6.12 20.56
N ALA A 123 8.57 7.02 20.45
CA ALA A 123 7.26 6.86 21.09
C ALA A 123 6.40 5.79 20.41
N TYR A 124 6.46 5.66 19.08
CA TYR A 124 5.67 4.71 18.32
C TYR A 124 6.30 3.32 18.28
N ASN A 125 7.60 3.23 18.00
CA ASN A 125 8.27 1.95 17.79
C ASN A 125 8.37 1.10 19.06
N LYS A 126 8.28 1.68 20.27
CA LYS A 126 8.23 0.91 21.54
C LYS A 126 7.04 -0.05 21.61
N TYR A 127 6.01 0.15 20.79
CA TYR A 127 4.85 -0.73 20.73
C TYR A 127 5.05 -1.98 19.87
N PHE A 128 6.18 -2.09 19.16
CA PHE A 128 6.49 -3.19 18.26
C PHE A 128 7.81 -3.84 18.65
N THR A 129 7.92 -5.15 18.44
CA THR A 129 9.19 -5.88 18.69
C THR A 129 10.21 -5.73 17.55
N GLY A 130 9.78 -5.18 16.41
CA GLY A 130 10.53 -5.15 15.17
C GLY A 130 10.32 -6.40 14.29
N LYS A 131 9.73 -7.47 14.82
CA LYS A 131 9.32 -8.63 14.01
C LYS A 131 8.07 -8.29 13.21
N HIS A 132 8.12 -8.59 11.92
CA HIS A 132 7.01 -8.39 10.99
C HIS A 132 7.05 -9.41 9.85
N SER A 133 5.91 -9.60 9.20
CA SER A 133 5.79 -10.21 7.87
C SER A 133 5.06 -9.26 6.93
N ASP A 134 5.40 -9.35 5.64
CA ASP A 134 4.75 -8.59 4.59
C ASP A 134 4.18 -9.55 3.56
N GLU A 135 2.90 -9.39 3.25
CA GLU A 135 2.20 -10.11 2.21
C GLU A 135 1.59 -9.13 1.22
N ILE A 136 1.61 -9.48 -0.07
CA ILE A 136 0.94 -8.69 -1.10
C ILE A 136 -0.08 -9.58 -1.80
N TYR A 137 -1.34 -9.15 -1.72
CA TYR A 137 -2.46 -9.77 -2.39
C TYR A 137 -2.92 -8.91 -3.57
N ARG A 138 -3.74 -9.50 -4.41
CA ARG A 138 -4.40 -8.81 -5.52
C ARG A 138 -5.85 -9.20 -5.54
N GLU A 139 -6.72 -8.21 -5.69
CA GLU A 139 -8.14 -8.45 -5.91
C GLU A 139 -8.33 -9.22 -7.24
N VAL A 140 -9.06 -10.33 -7.16
CA VAL A 140 -9.47 -11.10 -8.33
C VAL A 140 -10.88 -10.66 -8.72
N LYS A 141 -10.99 -10.02 -9.90
CA LYS A 141 -12.30 -9.65 -10.47
C LYS A 141 -12.85 -10.84 -11.25
N PHE A 142 -13.96 -11.40 -10.76
CA PHE A 142 -14.68 -12.47 -11.46
C PHE A 142 -15.70 -11.86 -12.43
N ASP A 143 -15.53 -12.11 -13.73
CA ASP A 143 -16.52 -11.75 -14.74
C ASP A 143 -17.61 -12.83 -14.79
N TYR A 144 -18.60 -12.73 -13.89
CA TYR A 144 -19.77 -13.61 -13.93
C TYR A 144 -20.67 -13.21 -15.10
N LYS A 145 -20.51 -13.89 -16.23
CA LYS A 145 -21.49 -13.85 -17.32
C LYS A 145 -22.69 -14.70 -16.91
N HIS A 146 -23.82 -14.06 -16.60
CA HIS A 146 -25.13 -14.70 -16.54
C HIS A 146 -25.69 -14.91 -17.95
#